data_AF-A0A8I1RS86-F1
#
_entry.id   AF-A0A8I1RS86-F1
#
_cell.length_a   1.000
_cell.length_b   1.000
_cell.length_c   1.000
_cell.angle_alpha   90.00
_cell.angle_beta   90.00
_cell.angle_gamma   90.00
#
_symmetry.space_group_name_H-M   'P 1'
#
loop_
_entity.id
_entity.type
_entity.pdbx_description
1 polymer ?
#
loop_
_entity_poly.entity_id
_entity_poly.type
_entity_poly.pdbx_seq_one_letter_code
_entity_poly.pdbx_strand_id
1 'polypeptide(L)'
;PREFRVPIGNRIYGCDDCLAVCPWNKFAKTANEAKFHARAELVNPDLRTLAKLDDAEFRALFRRSPVKRVKRDRFIRNVLIAIGNSGNPELAEDAEHLLQDESPLVRAMAVWALGRLTPQHAADLAARYGTAEPDQAVQEEWRAVSAFSPVPSA
;
A
#
# COMPACT_ATOMS: atom_id res chain seq x y z
N PRO A 1 11.39 2.93 3.79
CA PRO A 1 12.17 2.15 4.79
C PRO A 1 11.37 0.92 5.25
N ARG A 2 12.04 -0.21 5.52
CA ARG A 2 11.39 -1.48 5.89
C ARG A 2 10.74 -1.41 7.27
N GLU A 3 11.44 -0.82 8.24
CA GLU A 3 11.01 -0.70 9.64
C GLU A 3 9.64 -0.01 9.82
N PHE A 4 9.27 0.93 8.93
CA PHE A 4 8.01 1.66 9.04
C PHE A 4 6.83 1.01 8.32
N ARG A 5 7.04 -0.04 7.50
CA ARG A 5 5.95 -0.63 6.71
C ARG A 5 4.86 -1.23 7.59
N VAL A 6 5.24 -1.96 8.64
CA VAL A 6 4.27 -2.55 9.59
C VAL A 6 3.66 -1.50 10.51
N PRO A 7 4.43 -0.61 11.17
CA PRO A 7 3.88 0.37 12.11
C PRO A 7 2.87 1.37 11.52
N ILE A 8 2.92 1.70 10.23
CA ILE A 8 1.94 2.62 9.64
C ILE A 8 0.53 2.03 9.56
N GLY A 9 0.38 0.70 9.65
CA GLY A 9 -0.92 0.02 9.59
C GLY A 9 -1.64 0.26 8.26
N ASN A 10 -2.88 0.74 8.33
CA ASN A 10 -3.71 1.09 7.18
C ASN A 10 -3.65 2.59 6.79
N ARG A 11 -2.71 3.37 7.35
CA ARG A 11 -2.59 4.80 7.07
C ARG A 11 -1.94 5.04 5.71
N ILE A 12 -2.77 5.26 4.69
CA ILE A 12 -2.32 5.46 3.30
C ILE A 12 -1.82 6.90 3.08
N TYR A 13 -2.37 7.87 3.81
CA TYR A 13 -1.97 9.28 3.75
C TYR A 13 -2.16 9.97 5.10
N GLY A 14 -1.12 10.68 5.57
CA GLY A 14 -1.16 11.38 6.86
C GLY A 14 -1.10 10.46 8.08
N CYS A 15 -1.07 11.08 9.26
CA CYS A 15 -1.16 10.42 10.55
C CYS A 15 -1.69 11.43 11.57
N ASP A 16 -2.79 11.09 12.23
CA ASP A 16 -3.44 11.95 13.23
C ASP A 16 -3.27 11.43 14.66
N ASP A 17 -2.39 10.45 14.88
CA ASP A 17 -2.19 9.83 16.19
C ASP A 17 -1.76 10.85 17.25
N CYS A 18 -0.90 11.81 16.89
CA CYS A 18 -0.49 12.89 17.78
C CYS A 18 -1.64 13.83 18.15
N LEU A 19 -2.61 14.02 17.25
CA LEU A 19 -3.83 14.77 17.52
C LEU A 19 -4.80 13.96 18.38
N ALA A 20 -4.89 12.64 18.17
CA ALA A 20 -5.77 11.75 18.93
C ALA A 20 -5.39 11.66 20.41
N VAL A 21 -4.09 11.66 20.72
CA VAL A 21 -3.59 11.62 22.12
C VAL A 21 -3.49 13.00 22.78
N CYS A 22 -3.70 14.08 22.04
CA CYS A 22 -3.49 15.43 22.55
C CYS A 22 -4.57 15.82 23.58
N PRO A 23 -4.20 16.22 24.82
CA PRO A 23 -5.15 16.57 25.86
C PRO A 23 -5.97 17.83 25.54
N TRP A 24 -5.49 18.66 24.61
CA TRP A 24 -6.21 19.84 24.13
C TRP A 24 -7.21 19.51 23.02
N ASN A 25 -6.90 18.51 22.19
CA ASN A 25 -7.74 18.16 21.05
C ASN A 25 -9.07 17.50 21.48
N LYS A 26 -9.16 16.98 22.71
CA LYS A 26 -10.44 16.51 23.29
C LYS A 26 -11.52 17.59 23.36
N PHE A 27 -11.13 18.87 23.32
CA PHE A 27 -12.05 20.01 23.31
C PHE A 27 -12.31 20.55 21.89
N ALA A 28 -11.65 20.00 20.86
CA ALA A 28 -11.84 20.41 19.48
C ALA A 28 -13.26 20.04 19.00
N LYS A 29 -13.80 20.87 18.11
CA LYS A 29 -15.11 20.65 17.48
C LYS A 29 -14.92 20.50 15.98
N THR A 30 -15.73 19.66 15.36
CA THR A 30 -15.78 19.54 13.91
C THR A 30 -16.09 20.91 13.29
N ALA A 31 -15.38 21.25 12.23
CA ALA A 31 -15.59 22.48 11.49
C ALA A 31 -17.03 22.54 10.94
N ASN A 32 -17.64 23.73 10.95
CA ASN A 32 -18.98 23.94 10.39
C ASN A 32 -18.91 24.33 8.91
N GLU A 33 -17.73 24.72 8.40
CA GLU A 33 -17.57 25.10 7.02
C GLU A 33 -17.62 23.86 6.12
N ALA A 34 -18.63 23.78 5.26
CA ALA A 34 -18.86 22.71 4.30
C ALA A 34 -17.60 22.32 3.49
N LYS A 35 -16.71 23.29 3.21
CA LYS A 35 -15.46 23.09 2.45
C LYS A 35 -14.45 22.18 3.15
N PHE A 36 -14.55 22.00 4.46
CA PHE A 36 -13.65 21.14 5.24
C PHE A 36 -14.19 19.72 5.46
N HIS A 37 -15.43 19.45 5.06
CA HIS A 37 -15.96 18.09 5.12
C HIS A 37 -15.29 17.20 4.09
N ALA A 38 -14.89 16.00 4.52
CA ALA A 38 -14.41 14.98 3.62
C ALA A 38 -15.50 14.60 2.62
N ARG A 39 -15.13 14.43 1.35
CA ARG A 39 -16.01 13.81 0.34
C ARG A 39 -16.29 12.38 0.76
N ALA A 40 -17.54 11.95 0.71
CA ALA A 40 -17.96 10.60 1.16
C ALA A 40 -17.14 9.47 0.51
N GLU A 41 -16.84 9.61 -0.80
CA GLU A 41 -16.00 8.67 -1.56
C GLU A 41 -14.57 8.52 -1.02
N LEU A 42 -14.08 9.48 -0.22
CA LEU A 42 -12.75 9.49 0.37
C LEU A 42 -12.74 9.07 1.83
N VAL A 43 -13.89 8.71 2.40
CA VAL A 43 -14.02 8.19 3.77
C VAL A 43 -13.87 6.68 3.72
N ASN A 44 -12.76 6.16 4.26
CA ASN A 44 -12.43 4.73 4.29
C ASN A 44 -12.65 4.00 2.95
N PRO A 45 -12.03 4.48 1.84
CA PRO A 45 -12.15 3.83 0.55
C PRO A 45 -11.59 2.40 0.59
N ASP A 46 -12.20 1.52 -0.19
CA ASP A 46 -11.79 0.14 -0.36
C ASP A 46 -10.38 0.02 -0.96
N LEU A 47 -9.53 -0.82 -0.35
CA LEU A 47 -8.13 -0.99 -0.76
C LEU A 47 -8.01 -1.57 -2.18
N ARG A 48 -8.90 -2.48 -2.55
CA ARG A 48 -8.94 -3.09 -3.89
C ARG A 48 -9.23 -2.04 -4.95
N THR A 49 -10.19 -1.16 -4.69
CA THR A 49 -10.50 -0.02 -5.57
C THR A 49 -9.32 0.93 -5.70
N LEU A 50 -8.66 1.26 -4.59
CA LEU A 50 -7.51 2.16 -4.60
C LEU A 50 -6.29 1.58 -5.33
N ALA A 51 -6.04 0.28 -5.23
CA ALA A 51 -4.91 -0.39 -5.88
C ALA A 51 -5.00 -0.34 -7.42
N LYS A 52 -6.21 -0.21 -7.97
CA LYS A 52 -6.48 -0.22 -9.41
C LYS A 52 -6.33 1.14 -10.09
N LEU A 53 -6.16 2.21 -9.32
CA LEU A 53 -6.09 3.56 -9.86
C LEU A 53 -4.89 3.72 -10.81
N ASP A 54 -5.17 4.11 -12.05
CA ASP A 54 -4.15 4.67 -12.93
C ASP A 54 -3.84 6.15 -12.59
N ASP A 55 -2.90 6.78 -13.31
CA ASP A 55 -2.53 8.18 -13.04
C ASP A 55 -3.66 9.17 -13.34
N ALA A 56 -4.50 8.90 -14.35
CA ALA A 56 -5.62 9.77 -14.72
C ALA A 56 -6.75 9.69 -13.67
N GLU A 57 -7.12 8.48 -13.26
CA GLU A 57 -8.10 8.19 -12.22
C GLU A 57 -7.65 8.74 -10.86
N PHE A 58 -6.38 8.54 -10.48
CA PHE A 58 -5.80 9.12 -9.28
C PHE A 58 -5.92 10.66 -9.27
N ARG A 59 -5.57 11.31 -10.39
CA ARG A 59 -5.65 12.78 -10.53
C ARG A 59 -7.09 13.29 -10.48
N ALA A 60 -8.03 12.53 -11.02
CA ALA A 60 -9.45 12.86 -11.00
C ALA A 60 -10.01 12.70 -9.58
N LEU A 61 -9.78 11.57 -8.93
CA LEU A 61 -10.26 11.24 -7.59
C LEU A 61 -9.76 12.25 -6.55
N PHE A 62 -8.46 12.54 -6.56
CA PHE A 62 -7.82 13.44 -5.59
C PHE A 62 -7.73 14.90 -6.07
N ARG A 63 -8.53 15.31 -7.06
CA ARG A 63 -8.59 16.70 -7.49
C ARG A 63 -8.99 17.60 -6.31
N ARG A 64 -8.24 18.70 -6.11
CA ARG A 64 -8.38 19.62 -4.96
C ARG A 64 -8.16 18.97 -3.59
N SER A 65 -7.53 17.79 -3.53
CA SER A 65 -7.09 17.14 -2.30
C SER A 65 -5.57 17.29 -2.10
N PRO A 66 -5.08 17.49 -0.87
CA PRO A 66 -3.66 17.44 -0.55
C PRO A 66 -2.97 16.13 -0.99
N VAL A 67 -3.72 15.02 -1.06
CA VAL A 67 -3.22 13.70 -1.49
C VAL A 67 -2.60 13.76 -2.89
N LYS A 68 -3.13 14.60 -3.79
CA LYS A 68 -2.63 14.75 -5.16
C LYS A 68 -1.14 15.11 -5.23
N ARG A 69 -0.58 15.77 -4.20
CA ARG A 69 0.84 16.17 -4.17
C ARG A 69 1.81 14.99 -4.10
N VAL A 70 1.36 13.86 -3.53
CA VAL A 70 2.19 12.66 -3.35
C VAL A 70 2.38 11.89 -4.66
N LYS A 71 1.49 12.09 -5.64
CA LYS A 71 1.42 11.37 -6.92
C LYS A 71 1.03 9.88 -6.76
N ARG A 72 0.60 9.27 -7.86
CA ARG A 72 0.04 7.91 -7.92
C ARG A 72 0.97 6.86 -7.30
N ASP A 73 2.21 6.74 -7.76
CA ASP A 73 3.09 5.64 -7.35
C ASP A 73 3.36 5.59 -5.85
N ARG A 74 3.59 6.75 -5.23
CA ARG A 74 3.81 6.83 -3.77
C ARG A 74 2.53 6.56 -2.98
N PHE A 75 1.38 6.89 -3.56
CA PHE A 75 0.08 6.55 -3.00
C PHE A 75 -0.16 5.03 -3.09
N ILE A 76 -0.03 4.43 -4.28
CA ILE A 76 -0.19 2.99 -4.51
C ILE A 76 0.81 2.19 -3.66
N ARG A 77 2.05 2.65 -3.52
CA ARG A 77 3.02 2.09 -2.56
C ARG A 77 2.44 1.98 -1.15
N ASN A 78 1.77 3.01 -0.66
CA ASN A 78 1.17 3.00 0.67
C ASN A 78 -0.10 2.13 0.72
N VAL A 79 -0.88 2.08 -0.36
CA VAL A 79 -2.01 1.16 -0.51
C VAL A 79 -1.53 -0.29 -0.39
N LEU A 80 -0.46 -0.66 -1.11
CA LEU A 80 0.15 -1.99 -1.05
C LEU A 80 0.68 -2.32 0.35
N ILE A 81 1.23 -1.33 1.06
CA ILE A 81 1.62 -1.52 2.45
C ILE A 81 0.39 -1.80 3.33
N ALA A 82 -0.69 -1.04 3.16
CA ALA A 82 -1.95 -1.28 3.87
C ALA A 82 -2.57 -2.65 3.53
N ILE A 83 -2.50 -3.07 2.26
CA ILE A 83 -2.90 -4.40 1.79
C ILE A 83 -2.09 -5.48 2.53
N GLY A 84 -0.76 -5.41 2.52
CA GLY A 84 0.08 -6.39 3.23
C GLY A 84 -0.12 -6.37 4.75
N ASN A 85 -0.44 -5.21 5.34
CA ASN A 85 -0.77 -5.10 6.76
C ASN A 85 -2.16 -5.63 7.12
N SER A 86 -3.09 -5.69 6.16
CA SER A 86 -4.45 -6.20 6.41
C SER A 86 -4.48 -7.69 6.77
N GLY A 87 -3.48 -8.46 6.31
CA GLY A 87 -3.47 -9.91 6.46
C GLY A 87 -4.59 -10.62 5.69
N ASN A 88 -5.33 -9.92 4.81
CA ASN A 88 -6.41 -10.52 4.02
C ASN A 88 -5.86 -11.13 2.70
N PRO A 89 -5.83 -12.47 2.55
CA PRO A 89 -5.31 -13.13 1.36
C PRO A 89 -6.10 -12.82 0.08
N GLU A 90 -7.36 -12.40 0.18
CA GLU A 90 -8.19 -12.06 -0.99
C GLU A 90 -7.66 -10.84 -1.78
N LEU A 91 -6.82 -10.02 -1.15
CA LEU A 91 -6.18 -8.86 -1.77
C LEU A 91 -4.84 -9.21 -2.45
N ALA A 92 -4.39 -10.47 -2.35
CA ALA A 92 -3.15 -10.92 -3.00
C ALA A 92 -3.23 -10.77 -4.52
N GLU A 93 -4.40 -11.04 -5.12
CA GLU A 93 -4.61 -10.86 -6.55
C GLU A 93 -4.39 -9.39 -6.98
N ASP A 94 -4.88 -8.42 -6.21
CA ASP A 94 -4.68 -7.00 -6.55
C ASP A 94 -3.19 -6.59 -6.44
N ALA A 95 -2.46 -7.17 -5.48
CA ALA A 95 -1.01 -6.97 -5.38
C ALA A 95 -0.27 -7.63 -6.54
N GLU A 96 -0.65 -8.84 -6.95
CA GLU A 96 -0.02 -9.56 -8.07
C GLU A 96 -0.14 -8.82 -9.39
N HIS A 97 -1.30 -8.23 -9.69
CA HIS A 97 -1.51 -7.42 -10.89
C HIS A 97 -0.50 -6.26 -11.00
N LEU A 98 -0.03 -5.73 -9.86
CA LEU A 98 0.92 -4.62 -9.79
C LEU A 98 2.39 -5.05 -9.88
N LEU A 99 2.69 -6.34 -10.01
CA LEU A 99 4.05 -6.83 -10.27
C LEU A 99 4.60 -6.41 -11.65
N GLN A 100 3.75 -5.97 -12.57
CA GLN A 100 4.14 -5.50 -13.90
C GLN A 100 4.04 -3.98 -14.06
N ASP A 101 3.76 -3.25 -12.98
CA ASP A 101 3.66 -1.79 -13.02
C ASP A 101 4.97 -1.16 -13.51
N GLU A 102 4.91 -0.08 -14.28
CA GLU A 102 6.09 0.63 -14.78
C GLU A 102 6.98 1.14 -13.63
N SER A 103 6.37 1.47 -12.48
CA SER A 103 7.07 2.00 -11.33
C SER A 103 7.72 0.89 -10.49
N PRO A 104 9.06 0.87 -10.35
CA PRO A 104 9.74 -0.10 -9.48
C PRO A 104 9.31 0.05 -8.01
N LEU A 105 8.89 1.25 -7.61
CA LEU A 105 8.37 1.49 -6.26
C LEU A 105 7.08 0.70 -5.98
N VAL A 106 6.20 0.60 -7.00
CA VAL A 106 4.94 -0.15 -6.93
C VAL A 106 5.24 -1.63 -6.96
N ARG A 107 6.04 -2.10 -7.93
CA ARG A 107 6.45 -3.51 -8.03
C ARG A 107 7.08 -4.02 -6.73
N ALA A 108 8.02 -3.28 -6.15
CA ALA A 108 8.67 -3.66 -4.90
C ALA A 108 7.67 -3.87 -3.75
N MET A 109 6.67 -2.99 -3.62
CA MET A 109 5.68 -3.15 -2.55
C MET A 109 4.63 -4.21 -2.86
N ALA A 110 4.37 -4.52 -4.13
CA ALA A 110 3.54 -5.65 -4.53
C ALA A 110 4.18 -6.95 -4.05
N VAL A 111 5.48 -7.13 -4.29
CA VAL A 111 6.26 -8.27 -3.76
C VAL A 111 6.16 -8.36 -2.25
N TRP A 112 6.37 -7.24 -1.55
CA TRP A 112 6.30 -7.20 -0.09
C TRP A 112 4.90 -7.56 0.44
N ALA A 113 3.84 -7.07 -0.21
CA ALA A 113 2.46 -7.37 0.17
C ALA A 113 2.15 -8.85 -0.02
N LEU A 114 2.51 -9.43 -1.17
CA LEU A 114 2.37 -10.85 -1.45
C LEU A 114 3.11 -11.72 -0.43
N GLY A 115 4.35 -11.36 -0.08
CA GLY A 115 5.12 -12.06 0.94
C GLY A 115 4.47 -12.08 2.32
N ARG A 116 3.56 -11.13 2.61
CA ARG A 116 2.78 -11.11 3.86
C ARG A 116 1.44 -11.85 3.76
N LEU A 117 0.79 -11.80 2.60
CA LEU A 117 -0.54 -12.35 2.40
C LEU A 117 -0.52 -13.83 2.02
N THR A 118 0.41 -14.21 1.13
CA THR A 118 0.50 -15.54 0.53
C THR A 118 1.98 -15.94 0.34
N PRO A 119 2.73 -16.25 1.42
CA PRO A 119 4.18 -16.46 1.35
C PRO A 119 4.64 -17.54 0.36
N GLN A 120 3.94 -18.68 0.29
CA GLN A 120 4.24 -19.76 -0.67
C GLN A 120 4.07 -19.29 -2.11
N HIS A 121 2.91 -18.68 -2.42
CA HIS A 121 2.64 -18.12 -3.75
C HIS A 121 3.65 -17.05 -4.14
N ALA A 122 4.02 -16.19 -3.20
CA ALA A 122 5.04 -15.16 -3.42
C ALA A 122 6.42 -15.76 -3.72
N ALA A 123 6.77 -16.90 -3.10
CA ALA A 123 8.00 -17.63 -3.42
C ALA A 123 7.96 -18.28 -4.81
N ASP A 124 6.83 -18.84 -5.22
CA ASP A 124 6.62 -19.37 -6.57
C ASP A 124 6.74 -18.27 -7.64
N LEU A 125 6.13 -17.11 -7.38
CA LEU A 125 6.27 -15.92 -8.24
C LEU A 125 7.71 -15.41 -8.30
N ALA A 126 8.48 -15.50 -7.21
CA ALA A 126 9.87 -15.08 -7.19
C ALA A 126 10.73 -15.89 -8.19
N ALA A 127 10.45 -17.18 -8.37
CA ALA A 127 11.13 -18.01 -9.36
C ALA A 127 10.83 -17.56 -10.81
N ARG A 128 9.64 -16.99 -11.05
CA ARG A 128 9.19 -16.52 -12.37
C ARG A 128 9.66 -15.11 -12.71
N TYR A 129 9.53 -14.18 -11.76
CA TYR A 129 9.75 -12.75 -11.99
C TYR A 129 11.09 -12.23 -11.43
N GLY A 130 11.63 -12.87 -10.40
CA GLY A 130 12.77 -12.35 -9.65
C GLY A 130 14.07 -12.25 -10.45
N THR A 131 14.29 -13.16 -11.41
CA THR A 131 15.51 -13.18 -12.25
C THR A 131 15.47 -12.17 -13.40
N ALA A 132 14.27 -11.79 -13.86
CA ALA A 132 14.06 -10.87 -14.97
C ALA A 132 13.96 -9.40 -14.54
N GLU A 133 13.80 -9.13 -13.24
CA GLU A 133 13.61 -7.78 -12.72
C GLU A 133 14.90 -6.95 -12.80
N PRO A 134 14.90 -5.80 -13.52
CA PRO A 134 16.08 -4.96 -13.65
C PRO A 134 16.36 -4.06 -12.43
N ASP A 135 15.35 -3.73 -11.62
CA ASP A 135 15.50 -2.79 -10.50
C ASP A 135 16.02 -3.47 -9.23
N GLN A 136 17.09 -2.91 -8.66
CA GLN A 136 17.73 -3.48 -7.48
C GLN A 136 16.81 -3.51 -6.26
N ALA A 137 15.99 -2.48 -6.03
CA ALA A 137 15.12 -2.43 -4.86
C ALA A 137 14.02 -3.49 -4.94
N VAL A 138 13.51 -3.78 -6.15
CA VAL A 138 12.54 -4.85 -6.36
C VAL A 138 13.21 -6.23 -6.18
N GLN A 139 14.42 -6.44 -6.70
CA GLN A 139 15.19 -7.67 -6.48
C GLN A 139 15.41 -7.96 -4.98
N GLU A 140 15.69 -6.94 -4.18
CA GLU A 140 15.86 -7.08 -2.73
C GLU A 140 14.57 -7.50 -2.01
N GLU A 141 13.40 -7.13 -2.51
CA GLU A 141 12.12 -7.63 -1.99
C GLU A 141 11.89 -9.09 -2.40
N TRP A 142 12.20 -9.46 -3.66
CA TRP A 142 12.11 -10.85 -4.10
C TRP A 142 13.01 -11.78 -3.30
N ARG A 143 14.28 -11.40 -3.10
CA ARG A 143 15.22 -12.17 -2.26
C ARG A 143 14.70 -12.35 -0.83
N ALA A 144 14.06 -11.30 -0.28
CA ALA A 144 13.51 -11.38 1.06
C ALA A 144 12.37 -12.41 1.13
N VAL A 145 11.46 -12.43 0.16
CA VAL A 145 10.36 -13.40 0.11
C VAL A 145 10.86 -14.83 -0.09
N SER A 146 11.82 -15.06 -0.99
CA SER A 146 12.38 -16.39 -1.24
C SER A 146 13.08 -16.99 -0.02
N ALA A 147 13.64 -16.15 0.86
CA ALA A 147 14.30 -16.61 2.09
C ALA A 147 13.34 -17.13 3.16
N PHE A 148 12.03 -16.83 3.06
CA PHE A 148 11.02 -17.20 4.06
C PHE A 148 10.20 -18.45 3.71
N SER A 149 10.49 -19.17 2.63
CA SER A 149 9.75 -20.40 2.30
C SER A 149 10.01 -21.50 3.35
N PRO A 150 8.99 -21.98 4.10
CA PRO A 150 9.14 -23.18 4.88
C PRO A 150 9.27 -24.37 3.94
N VAL A 151 10.26 -25.24 4.19
CA VAL A 151 10.39 -26.53 3.51
C VAL A 151 9.05 -27.26 3.58
N PRO A 152 8.50 -27.77 2.46
CA PRO A 152 7.27 -28.55 2.52
C PRO A 152 7.51 -29.74 3.44
N SER A 153 6.68 -29.88 4.49
CA SER A 153 6.68 -31.10 5.30
C SER A 153 6.27 -32.25 4.40
N ALA A 154 7.18 -33.23 4.29
CA ALA A 154 7.00 -34.49 3.58
C ALA A 154 5.89 -35.35 4.18
#